data_AF-A0A9W9ST08-F1
#
_entry.id   AF-A0A9W9ST08-F1
#
_cell.length_a   1.000
_cell.length_b   1.000
_cell.length_c   1.000
_cell.angle_alpha   90.00
_cell.angle_beta   90.00
_cell.angle_gamma   90.00
#
_symmetry.space_group_name_H-M   'P 1'
#
loop_
_entity.id
_entity.type
_entity.pdbx_description
1 polymer ?
#
loop_
_entity_poly.entity_id
_entity_poly.type
_entity_poly.pdbx_seq_one_letter_code
_entity_poly.pdbx_strand_id
1 'polypeptide(L)'
;MLSVHSLQSTSDQQDPALYAAIAAALPTAVVPEQSATWAYPQPGWSDELNAFTVVNSLLGRVYLSGRLDKLSPHQLELMVEGMNVYKLIRSHLNSAHPIWPLGLPQWHDDWLSLGLVTKNNGIYLAVWRRGGVTEKDLPVKLLEGEATTTARVLYPTRLDTETTWNETSGILSLKLPDKVCARLFHIV
;
A
#
# COMPACT_ATOMS: atom_id res chain seq x y z
N MET A 1 6.24 25.52 1.51
CA MET A 1 6.82 24.47 2.39
C MET A 1 7.57 23.40 1.60
N LEU A 2 6.92 22.70 0.66
CA LEU A 2 7.55 21.62 -0.13
C LEU A 2 8.73 22.07 -1.02
N SER A 3 8.81 23.36 -1.34
CA SER A 3 9.94 23.94 -2.09
C SER A 3 11.24 24.05 -1.30
N VAL A 4 11.19 23.96 0.04
CA VAL A 4 12.36 24.17 0.92
C VAL A 4 12.53 23.06 1.96
N HIS A 5 11.58 22.13 2.08
CA HIS A 5 11.67 20.95 2.94
C HIS A 5 11.59 19.68 2.09
N SER A 6 12.55 18.78 2.26
CA SER A 6 12.62 17.53 1.50
C SER A 6 11.58 16.50 1.92
N LEU A 7 10.99 16.63 3.12
CA LEU A 7 10.02 15.70 3.68
C LEU A 7 8.90 16.47 4.37
N GLN A 8 7.68 15.96 4.21
CA GLN A 8 6.46 16.48 4.83
C GLN A 8 5.80 15.35 5.61
N SER A 9 5.63 15.53 6.93
CA SER A 9 4.77 14.62 7.70
C SER A 9 3.32 14.85 7.30
N THR A 10 2.61 13.75 7.03
CA THR A 10 1.35 13.80 6.30
C THR A 10 0.10 13.87 7.18
N SER A 11 0.11 13.30 8.39
CA SER A 11 -0.99 13.41 9.35
C SER A 11 -0.59 12.87 10.73
N ASP A 12 -1.25 13.40 11.78
CA ASP A 12 -1.20 12.88 13.15
C ASP A 12 -2.27 11.79 13.43
N GLN A 13 -3.09 11.41 12.44
CA GLN A 13 -4.07 10.34 12.60
C GLN A 13 -3.36 9.03 13.00
N GLN A 14 -3.76 8.45 14.13
CA GLN A 14 -3.11 7.25 14.69
C GLN A 14 -3.86 5.96 14.37
N ASP A 15 -5.15 6.05 14.01
CA ASP A 15 -5.92 4.89 13.59
C ASP A 15 -5.47 4.44 12.18
N PRO A 16 -4.92 3.23 12.03
CA PRO A 16 -4.42 2.76 10.74
C PRO A 16 -5.51 2.73 9.66
N ALA A 17 -6.73 2.32 10.00
CA ALA A 17 -7.83 2.18 9.06
C ALA A 17 -8.34 3.55 8.58
N LEU A 18 -8.42 4.54 9.47
CA LEU A 18 -8.73 5.91 9.05
C LEU A 18 -7.61 6.53 8.21
N TYR A 19 -6.35 6.21 8.56
CA TYR A 19 -5.19 6.72 7.83
C TYR A 19 -5.14 6.24 6.37
N ALA A 20 -5.67 5.06 6.03
CA ALA A 20 -5.64 4.57 4.65
C ALA A 20 -6.30 5.52 3.65
N ALA A 21 -7.37 6.22 4.02
CA ALA A 21 -8.00 7.20 3.13
C ALA A 21 -7.05 8.38 2.86
N ILE A 22 -6.29 8.80 3.88
CA ILE A 22 -5.24 9.82 3.74
C ILE A 22 -4.15 9.27 2.82
N ALA A 23 -3.58 8.11 3.14
CA ALA A 23 -2.49 7.47 2.39
C ALA A 23 -2.82 7.32 0.89
N ALA A 24 -4.02 6.84 0.57
CA ALA A 24 -4.48 6.68 -0.80
C ALA A 24 -4.64 8.03 -1.53
N ALA A 25 -5.01 9.10 -0.83
CA ALA A 25 -5.18 10.44 -1.40
C ALA A 25 -3.87 11.23 -1.51
N LEU A 26 -2.82 10.86 -0.76
CA LEU A 26 -1.60 11.67 -0.62
C LEU A 26 -0.99 12.17 -1.94
N PRO A 27 -0.89 11.36 -3.01
CA PRO A 27 -0.29 11.81 -4.27
C PRO A 27 -1.04 12.97 -4.96
N THR A 28 -2.26 13.31 -4.51
CA THR A 28 -2.98 14.50 -5.00
C THR A 28 -2.41 15.82 -4.46
N ALA A 29 -1.62 15.77 -3.37
CA ALA A 29 -1.12 16.96 -2.67
C ALA A 29 0.40 16.96 -2.47
N VAL A 30 1.02 15.78 -2.31
CA VAL A 30 2.45 15.64 -2.02
C VAL A 30 3.02 14.48 -2.84
N VAL A 31 4.11 14.73 -3.55
CA VAL A 31 4.80 13.69 -4.33
C VAL A 31 5.31 12.56 -3.42
N PRO A 32 5.32 11.28 -3.88
CA PRO A 32 5.70 10.12 -3.07
C PRO A 32 7.06 10.27 -2.36
N GLU A 33 8.05 10.88 -3.00
CA GLU A 33 9.39 11.04 -2.46
C GLU A 33 9.50 12.07 -1.32
N GLN A 34 8.48 12.94 -1.16
CA GLN A 34 8.37 13.92 -0.07
C GLN A 34 7.31 13.56 0.98
N SER A 35 6.41 12.60 0.71
CA SER A 35 5.27 12.28 1.57
C SER A 35 5.61 11.28 2.68
N ALA A 36 5.88 11.77 3.89
CA ALA A 36 6.32 10.94 5.00
C ALA A 36 5.16 10.46 5.90
N THR A 37 4.86 9.16 5.79
CA THR A 37 3.85 8.46 6.57
C THR A 37 4.49 7.66 7.69
N TRP A 38 3.94 7.80 8.89
CA TRP A 38 4.34 7.02 10.04
C TRP A 38 3.70 5.62 10.03
N ALA A 39 4.53 4.59 10.22
CA ALA A 39 4.09 3.23 10.50
C ALA A 39 4.33 2.94 11.99
N TYR A 40 3.25 2.70 12.73
CA TYR A 40 3.26 2.49 14.18
C TYR A 40 2.69 1.11 14.57
N PRO A 41 3.41 0.00 14.31
CA PRO A 41 2.98 -1.32 14.75
C PRO A 41 2.87 -1.39 16.28
N GLN A 42 1.89 -2.14 16.77
CA GLN A 42 1.65 -2.36 18.19
C GLN A 42 1.70 -3.85 18.53
N PRO A 43 2.32 -4.24 19.66
CA PRO A 43 2.42 -5.65 20.05
C PRO A 43 1.07 -6.30 20.33
N GLY A 44 0.09 -5.51 20.79
CA GLY A 44 -1.28 -5.98 21.06
C GLY A 44 -2.18 -6.05 19.82
N TRP A 45 -1.71 -5.64 18.64
CA TRP A 45 -2.49 -5.71 17.40
C TRP A 45 -2.26 -7.01 16.65
N SER A 46 -3.24 -7.38 15.83
CA SER A 46 -3.11 -8.50 14.91
C SER A 46 -2.05 -8.22 13.84
N ASP A 47 -1.51 -9.29 13.24
CA ASP A 47 -0.58 -9.17 12.11
C ASP A 47 -1.21 -8.40 10.94
N GLU A 48 -2.51 -8.57 10.67
CA GLU A 48 -3.22 -7.81 9.64
C GLU A 48 -3.19 -6.31 9.90
N LEU A 49 -3.47 -5.86 11.13
CA LEU A 49 -3.48 -4.44 11.46
C LEU A 49 -2.07 -3.86 11.51
N ASN A 50 -1.08 -4.64 11.96
CA ASN A 50 0.33 -4.24 11.90
C ASN A 50 0.81 -4.10 10.45
N ALA A 51 0.51 -5.06 9.58
CA ALA A 51 0.82 -4.96 8.15
C ALA A 51 0.10 -3.77 7.49
N PHE A 52 -1.13 -3.48 7.88
CA PHE A 52 -1.89 -2.32 7.41
C PHE A 52 -1.12 -1.01 7.61
N THR A 53 -0.51 -0.83 8.79
CA THR A 53 0.30 0.38 9.09
C THR A 53 1.49 0.51 8.16
N VAL A 54 2.10 -0.60 7.78
CA VAL A 54 3.22 -0.62 6.84
C VAL A 54 2.72 -0.30 5.44
N VAL A 55 1.65 -0.93 4.95
CA VAL A 55 1.08 -0.65 3.61
C VAL A 55 0.69 0.82 3.45
N ASN A 56 0.13 1.46 4.48
CA ASN A 56 -0.14 2.90 4.50
C ASN A 56 1.10 3.77 4.14
N SER A 57 2.30 3.25 4.40
CA SER A 57 3.56 3.98 4.25
C SER A 57 4.39 3.61 3.02
N LEU A 58 4.15 2.43 2.41
CA LEU A 58 5.06 1.85 1.40
C LEU A 58 5.14 2.65 0.09
N LEU A 59 4.06 3.34 -0.30
CA LEU A 59 4.00 4.14 -1.53
C LEU A 59 4.39 5.62 -1.31
N GLY A 60 5.19 5.89 -0.28
CA GLY A 60 5.76 7.20 0.01
C GLY A 60 7.08 7.10 0.76
N ARG A 61 7.27 7.92 1.79
CA ARG A 61 8.39 7.86 2.73
C ARG A 61 7.96 7.21 4.04
N VAL A 62 8.59 6.09 4.37
CA VAL A 62 8.29 5.37 5.61
C VAL A 62 9.00 6.04 6.79
N TYR A 63 8.24 6.41 7.81
CA TYR A 63 8.73 6.66 9.17
C TYR A 63 8.30 5.51 10.08
N LEU A 64 9.15 4.50 10.22
CA LEU A 64 8.89 3.39 11.13
C LEU A 64 9.15 3.84 12.57
N SER A 65 8.15 3.69 13.43
CA SER A 65 8.19 4.13 14.82
C SER A 65 7.38 3.17 15.71
N GLY A 66 7.16 3.55 16.97
CA GLY A 66 6.48 2.72 17.96
C GLY A 66 7.42 1.82 18.76
N ARG A 67 6.84 0.86 19.49
CA ARG A 67 7.57 -0.03 20.41
C ARG A 67 7.95 -1.34 19.74
N LEU A 68 8.82 -1.24 18.72
CA LEU A 68 9.35 -2.41 18.00
C LEU A 68 10.02 -3.41 18.94
N ASP A 69 10.61 -2.92 20.03
CA ASP A 69 11.24 -3.70 21.11
C ASP A 69 10.26 -4.61 21.86
N LYS A 70 8.96 -4.34 21.78
CA LYS A 70 7.91 -5.13 22.43
C LYS A 70 7.20 -6.09 21.48
N LEU A 71 7.46 -6.02 20.17
CA LEU A 71 6.87 -6.94 19.21
C LEU A 71 7.34 -8.36 19.49
N SER A 72 6.45 -9.33 19.28
CA SER A 72 6.86 -10.72 19.24
C SER A 72 7.87 -10.95 18.09
N PRO A 73 8.69 -12.02 18.13
CA PRO A 73 9.59 -12.33 17.03
C PRO A 73 8.90 -12.39 15.67
N HIS A 74 7.72 -13.03 15.58
CA HIS A 74 6.97 -13.12 14.31
C HIS A 74 6.45 -11.74 13.84
N GLN A 75 5.99 -10.87 14.75
CA GLN A 75 5.55 -9.51 14.40
C GLN A 75 6.74 -8.66 13.92
N LEU A 76 7.91 -8.81 14.54
CA LEU A 76 9.12 -8.12 14.10
C LEU A 76 9.54 -8.57 12.70
N GLU A 77 9.48 -9.88 12.41
CA GLU A 77 9.73 -10.41 11.06
C GLU A 77 8.80 -9.80 10.01
N LEU A 78 7.53 -9.57 10.34
CA LEU A 78 6.57 -8.90 9.46
C LEU A 78 6.98 -7.46 9.15
N MET A 79 7.54 -6.74 10.13
CA MET A 79 8.04 -5.38 9.92
C MET A 79 9.31 -5.39 9.07
N VAL A 80 10.21 -6.33 9.33
CA VAL A 80 11.44 -6.54 8.54
C VAL A 80 11.10 -6.82 7.08
N GLU A 81 10.14 -7.71 6.81
CA GLU A 81 9.63 -8.02 5.47
C GLU A 81 9.18 -6.74 4.75
N GLY A 82 8.33 -5.94 5.40
CA GLY A 82 7.84 -4.69 4.82
C GLY A 82 8.94 -3.67 4.57
N MET A 83 9.93 -3.55 5.47
CA MET A 83 11.05 -2.64 5.28
C MET A 83 12.01 -3.10 4.18
N ASN A 84 12.16 -4.41 3.98
CA ASN A 84 12.92 -4.95 2.85
C ASN A 84 12.23 -4.63 1.52
N VAL A 85 10.90 -4.77 1.46
CA VAL A 85 10.10 -4.32 0.32
C VAL A 85 10.27 -2.83 0.09
N TYR A 86 10.19 -2.00 1.13
CA TYR A 86 10.38 -0.56 0.97
C TYR A 86 11.74 -0.19 0.39
N LYS A 87 12.82 -0.83 0.88
CA LYS A 87 14.18 -0.62 0.36
C LYS A 87 14.31 -0.98 -1.11
N LEU A 88 13.59 -2.02 -1.57
CA LEU A 88 13.56 -2.43 -2.96
C LEU A 88 12.85 -1.39 -3.84
N ILE A 89 11.68 -0.90 -3.42
CA ILE A 89 10.82 -0.09 -4.30
C ILE A 89 11.10 1.42 -4.24
N ARG A 90 11.65 1.95 -3.13
CA ARG A 90 11.75 3.41 -2.88
C ARG A 90 12.46 4.20 -3.97
N SER A 91 13.39 3.58 -4.70
CA SER A 91 14.13 4.25 -5.78
C SER A 91 13.29 4.43 -7.05
N HIS A 92 12.22 3.64 -7.21
CA HIS A 92 11.31 3.71 -8.35
C HIS A 92 10.19 4.74 -8.15
N LEU A 93 9.93 5.16 -6.90
CA LEU A 93 8.77 6.00 -6.56
C LEU A 93 8.94 7.46 -6.99
N ASN A 94 10.19 7.95 -7.11
CA ASN A 94 10.50 9.35 -7.42
C ASN A 94 10.12 9.79 -8.85
N SER A 95 9.85 8.84 -9.74
CA SER A 95 9.40 9.10 -11.11
C SER A 95 8.07 8.42 -11.41
N ALA A 96 7.39 7.92 -10.38
CA ALA A 96 6.17 7.15 -10.55
C ALA A 96 4.94 8.07 -10.65
N HIS A 97 3.95 7.65 -11.41
CA HIS A 97 2.70 8.39 -11.61
C HIS A 97 1.56 7.67 -10.88
N PRO A 98 0.74 8.40 -10.08
CA PRO A 98 -0.33 7.77 -9.33
C PRO A 98 -1.53 7.42 -10.20
N ILE A 99 -2.15 6.29 -9.89
CA ILE A 99 -3.43 5.83 -10.44
C ILE A 99 -4.34 5.32 -9.32
N TRP A 100 -5.65 5.34 -9.54
CA TRP A 100 -6.63 4.88 -8.56
C TRP A 100 -7.63 3.93 -9.22
N PRO A 101 -7.37 2.60 -9.22
CA PRO A 101 -8.27 1.60 -9.81
C PRO A 101 -9.73 1.70 -9.34
N LEU A 102 -9.95 2.05 -8.06
CA LEU A 102 -11.29 2.23 -7.48
C LEU A 102 -11.75 3.69 -7.47
N GLY A 103 -11.01 4.61 -8.10
CA GLY A 103 -11.23 6.06 -8.03
C GLY A 103 -10.59 6.72 -6.80
N LEU A 104 -10.63 8.05 -6.76
CA LEU A 104 -10.12 8.81 -5.62
C LEU A 104 -10.86 8.42 -4.34
N PRO A 105 -10.15 8.23 -3.22
CA PRO A 105 -10.73 7.67 -2.00
C PRO A 105 -11.74 8.64 -1.38
N GLN A 106 -12.92 8.14 -1.02
CA GLN A 106 -13.80 8.82 -0.06
C GLN A 106 -13.44 8.40 1.36
N TRP A 107 -13.75 9.27 2.33
CA TRP A 107 -13.36 9.06 3.73
C TRP A 107 -13.90 7.76 4.33
N HIS A 108 -15.07 7.28 3.89
CA HIS A 108 -15.75 6.10 4.43
C HIS A 108 -15.82 4.90 3.47
N ASP A 109 -15.08 4.91 2.34
CA ASP A 109 -15.08 3.76 1.43
C ASP A 109 -14.50 2.50 2.11
N ASP A 110 -15.20 1.37 1.97
CA ASP A 110 -14.74 0.09 2.52
C ASP A 110 -13.46 -0.41 1.86
N TRP A 111 -13.28 -0.09 0.58
CA TRP A 111 -12.13 -0.49 -0.23
C TRP A 111 -11.45 0.74 -0.81
N LEU A 112 -10.14 0.79 -0.68
CA LEU A 112 -9.30 1.88 -1.19
C LEU A 112 -8.18 1.29 -2.04
N SER A 113 -7.72 2.03 -3.04
CA SER A 113 -6.62 1.61 -3.90
C SER A 113 -5.75 2.79 -4.30
N LEU A 114 -4.44 2.59 -4.31
CA LEU A 114 -3.47 3.52 -4.89
C LEU A 114 -2.42 2.71 -5.64
N GLY A 115 -2.28 2.97 -6.93
CA GLY A 115 -1.20 2.46 -7.76
C GLY A 115 -0.17 3.54 -8.03
N LEU A 116 1.11 3.16 -8.09
CA LEU A 116 2.19 3.99 -8.61
C LEU A 116 2.79 3.30 -9.84
N VAL A 117 2.55 3.89 -11.02
CA VAL A 117 3.06 3.42 -12.32
C VAL A 117 4.49 3.90 -12.49
N THR A 118 5.43 2.97 -12.61
CA THR A 118 6.85 3.27 -12.74
C THR A 118 7.29 3.23 -14.20
N LYS A 119 8.44 3.83 -14.51
CA LYS A 119 8.91 3.98 -15.90
C LYS A 119 9.31 2.68 -16.59
N ASN A 120 9.72 1.63 -15.85
CA ASN A 120 10.22 0.36 -16.39
C ASN A 120 10.05 -0.82 -15.42
N ASN A 121 9.17 -0.70 -14.43
CA ASN A 121 9.06 -1.68 -13.35
C ASN A 121 7.58 -1.92 -12.97
N GLY A 122 6.69 -1.75 -13.95
CA GLY A 122 5.26 -1.94 -13.81
C GLY A 122 4.63 -1.04 -12.74
N ILE A 123 3.64 -1.58 -12.04
CA ILE A 123 2.79 -0.87 -11.08
C ILE A 123 2.96 -1.46 -9.68
N TYR A 124 3.20 -0.58 -8.71
CA TYR A 124 3.05 -0.92 -7.29
C TYR A 124 1.65 -0.51 -6.83
N LEU A 125 0.81 -1.49 -6.48
CA LEU A 125 -0.60 -1.25 -6.14
C LEU A 125 -0.86 -1.59 -4.67
N ALA A 126 -1.09 -0.57 -3.85
CA ALA A 126 -1.59 -0.74 -2.50
C ALA A 126 -3.13 -0.84 -2.53
N VAL A 127 -3.66 -1.84 -1.82
CA VAL A 127 -5.10 -2.08 -1.67
C VAL A 127 -5.40 -2.22 -0.19
N TRP A 128 -6.41 -1.49 0.28
CA TRP A 128 -6.87 -1.55 1.66
C TRP A 128 -8.34 -1.99 1.71
N ARG A 129 -8.65 -2.96 2.56
CA ARG A 129 -10.01 -3.32 2.94
C ARG A 129 -10.23 -2.93 4.40
N ARG A 130 -11.15 -2.00 4.63
CA ARG A 130 -11.58 -1.54 5.96
C ARG A 130 -12.86 -2.21 6.43
N GLY A 131 -13.60 -2.84 5.52
CA GLY A 131 -14.87 -3.49 5.79
C GLY A 131 -15.54 -4.01 4.52
N GLY A 132 -16.87 -4.11 4.55
CA GLY A 132 -17.70 -4.48 3.40
C GLY A 132 -17.48 -5.92 2.93
N VAL A 133 -17.66 -6.15 1.62
CA VAL A 133 -17.47 -7.47 1.00
C VAL A 133 -16.01 -7.92 1.05
N THR A 134 -15.77 -9.23 1.09
CA THR A 134 -14.43 -9.83 1.07
C THR A 134 -13.82 -9.93 -0.33
N GLU A 135 -14.65 -9.80 -1.36
CA GLU A 135 -14.27 -9.90 -2.77
C GLU A 135 -14.35 -8.55 -3.47
N LYS A 136 -13.37 -8.23 -4.31
CA LYS A 136 -13.34 -6.97 -5.07
C LYS A 136 -12.54 -7.11 -6.36
N ASP A 137 -13.09 -6.56 -7.43
CA ASP A 137 -12.39 -6.38 -8.70
C ASP A 137 -11.77 -4.99 -8.79
N LEU A 138 -10.50 -4.93 -9.17
CA LEU A 138 -9.76 -3.69 -9.38
C LEU A 138 -9.35 -3.59 -10.86
N PRO A 139 -9.94 -2.65 -11.63
CA PRO A 139 -9.52 -2.41 -13.00
C PRO A 139 -8.18 -1.66 -13.01
N VAL A 140 -7.13 -2.34 -13.45
CA VAL A 140 -5.77 -1.79 -13.57
C VAL A 140 -5.45 -1.63 -15.05
N LYS A 141 -5.54 -0.40 -15.54
CA LYS A 141 -5.11 -0.08 -16.91
C LYS A 141 -3.59 -0.01 -16.95
N LEU A 142 -3.00 -0.89 -17.75
CA LEU A 142 -1.58 -0.89 -18.03
C LEU A 142 -1.28 0.04 -19.20
N LEU A 143 -0.04 0.52 -19.27
CA LEU A 143 0.39 1.35 -20.39
C LEU A 143 0.46 0.49 -21.66
N GLU A 144 -0.03 1.03 -22.77
CA GLU A 144 -0.01 0.34 -24.07
C GLU A 144 1.43 -0.07 -24.43
N GLY A 145 1.62 -1.35 -24.77
CA GLY A 145 2.92 -1.90 -25.19
C GLY A 145 3.72 -2.61 -24.10
N GLU A 146 3.28 -2.60 -22.84
CA GLU A 146 3.84 -3.47 -21.80
C GLU A 146 3.04 -4.77 -21.74
N ALA A 147 3.68 -5.89 -22.08
CA ALA A 147 3.09 -7.22 -21.93
C ALA A 147 3.03 -7.58 -20.44
N THR A 148 1.93 -7.23 -19.78
CA THR A 148 1.74 -7.63 -18.38
C THR A 148 1.64 -9.13 -18.27
N THR A 149 2.54 -9.69 -17.48
CA THR A 149 2.72 -11.13 -17.34
C THR A 149 2.21 -11.62 -15.99
N THR A 150 2.25 -10.82 -14.90
CA THR A 150 1.81 -11.28 -13.57
C THR A 150 1.40 -10.15 -12.62
N ALA A 151 0.43 -10.43 -11.74
CA ALA A 151 0.20 -9.68 -10.51
C ALA A 151 0.59 -10.54 -9.30
N ARG A 152 1.52 -10.05 -8.46
CA ARG A 152 1.97 -10.76 -7.26
C ARG A 152 1.82 -9.92 -6.01
N VAL A 153 1.49 -10.56 -4.88
CA VAL A 153 1.56 -9.93 -3.56
C VAL A 153 3.03 -9.70 -3.22
N LEU A 154 3.39 -8.45 -2.97
CA LEU A 154 4.72 -8.04 -2.55
C LEU A 154 4.82 -7.92 -1.03
N TYR A 155 3.73 -7.51 -0.37
CA TYR A 155 3.67 -7.43 1.09
C TYR A 155 2.22 -7.42 1.62
N PRO A 156 1.96 -8.06 2.78
CA PRO A 156 2.73 -9.15 3.36
C PRO A 156 2.50 -10.46 2.58
N THR A 157 3.54 -11.24 2.33
CA THR A 157 3.46 -12.47 1.52
C THR A 157 2.89 -13.66 2.29
N ARG A 158 2.91 -13.58 3.63
CA ARG A 158 2.48 -14.69 4.52
C ARG A 158 1.05 -14.61 5.00
N LEU A 159 0.32 -13.53 4.68
CA LEU A 159 -1.08 -13.35 5.08
C LEU A 159 -2.02 -13.72 3.93
N ASP A 160 -3.16 -14.32 4.28
CA ASP A 160 -4.12 -14.86 3.33
C ASP A 160 -4.52 -13.84 2.28
N THR A 161 -4.31 -14.21 1.01
CA THR A 161 -4.66 -13.40 -0.15
C THR A 161 -4.95 -14.33 -1.30
N GLU A 162 -6.20 -14.37 -1.75
CA GLU A 162 -6.53 -15.02 -3.02
C GLU A 162 -6.59 -13.93 -4.10
N THR A 163 -5.90 -14.14 -5.20
CA THR A 163 -5.80 -13.15 -6.28
C THR A 163 -5.77 -13.84 -7.64
N THR A 164 -6.51 -13.27 -8.59
CA THR A 164 -6.50 -13.71 -9.98
C THR A 164 -6.34 -12.48 -10.88
N TRP A 165 -5.41 -12.55 -11.81
CA TRP A 165 -5.20 -11.51 -12.81
C TRP A 165 -5.82 -11.94 -14.14
N ASN A 166 -6.67 -11.09 -14.71
CA ASN A 166 -7.21 -11.28 -16.06
C ASN A 166 -6.48 -10.35 -17.02
N GLU A 167 -5.57 -10.92 -17.82
CA GLU A 167 -4.78 -10.18 -18.81
C GLU A 167 -5.63 -9.48 -19.87
N THR A 168 -6.72 -10.13 -20.30
CA THR A 168 -7.60 -9.61 -21.36
C THR A 168 -8.39 -8.39 -20.91
N SER A 169 -8.90 -8.39 -19.67
CA SER A 169 -9.71 -7.30 -19.15
C SER A 169 -8.92 -6.28 -18.32
N GLY A 170 -7.68 -6.59 -17.94
CA GLY A 170 -6.88 -5.78 -17.02
C GLY A 170 -7.48 -5.70 -15.61
N ILE A 171 -8.14 -6.77 -15.15
CA ILE A 171 -8.81 -6.82 -13.85
C ILE A 171 -8.02 -7.69 -12.89
N LEU A 172 -7.69 -7.13 -11.73
CA LEU A 172 -7.20 -7.86 -10.56
C LEU A 172 -8.38 -8.19 -9.65
N SER A 173 -8.79 -9.45 -9.63
CA SER A 173 -9.82 -9.95 -8.72
C SER A 173 -9.18 -10.40 -7.41
N LEU A 174 -9.63 -9.83 -6.30
CA LEU A 174 -9.10 -10.11 -4.97
C LEU A 174 -10.17 -10.71 -4.07
N LYS A 175 -9.75 -11.65 -3.22
CA LYS A 175 -10.48 -12.07 -2.04
C LYS A 175 -9.56 -11.98 -0.82
N LEU A 176 -9.98 -11.15 0.13
CA LEU A 176 -9.25 -10.85 1.36
C LEU A 176 -10.04 -11.36 2.58
N PRO A 177 -9.37 -11.64 3.71
CA PRO A 177 -10.04 -12.12 4.91
C PRO A 177 -11.08 -11.11 5.42
N ASP A 178 -12.07 -11.60 6.17
CA ASP A 178 -13.09 -10.75 6.81
C ASP A 178 -12.54 -10.01 8.04
N LYS A 179 -11.49 -9.21 7.82
CA LYS A 179 -10.78 -8.37 8.78
C LYS A 179 -10.31 -7.09 8.07
N VAL A 180 -10.01 -6.05 8.85
CA VAL A 180 -9.28 -4.88 8.34
C VAL A 180 -7.89 -5.35 7.91
N CYS A 181 -7.57 -5.21 6.63
CA CYS A 181 -6.35 -5.74 6.04
C CYS A 181 -5.91 -4.90 4.84
N ALA A 182 -4.64 -5.00 4.49
CA ALA A 182 -4.08 -4.32 3.33
C ALA A 182 -2.99 -5.16 2.68
N ARG A 183 -2.81 -4.98 1.37
CA ARG A 183 -1.80 -5.65 0.56
C ARG A 183 -1.11 -4.63 -0.35
N LEU A 184 0.17 -4.84 -0.58
CA LEU A 184 0.90 -4.22 -1.67
C LEU A 184 1.14 -5.28 -2.74
N PHE A 185 0.75 -4.99 -3.97
CA PHE A 185 1.00 -5.81 -5.15
C PHE A 185 2.07 -5.19 -6.04
N HIS A 186 2.70 -6.04 -6.84
CA HIS A 186 3.54 -5.66 -7.97
C HIS A 186 2.97 -6.29 -9.22
N ILE A 187 2.64 -5.46 -10.21
CA ILE A 187 2.06 -5.87 -11.49
C ILE A 187 3.05 -5.50 -12.58
N VAL A 188 3.56 -6.51 -13.31
CA VAL A 188 4.56 -6.37 -14.39
C VAL A 188 4.17 -7.18 -15.60
#